data_AF-A0A031J212-F1
#
_entry.id   AF-A0A031J212-F1
#
_cell.length_a   1.000
_cell.length_b   1.000
_cell.length_c   1.000
_cell.angle_alpha   90.00
_cell.angle_beta   90.00
_cell.angle_gamma   90.00
#
_symmetry.space_group_name_H-M   'P 1'
#
loop_
_entity.id
_entity.type
_entity.pdbx_description
1 polymer ?
#
loop_
_entity_poly.entity_id
_entity_poly.type
_entity_poly.pdbx_seq_one_letter_code
_entity_poly.pdbx_strand_id
1 'polypeptide(L)'
;MGHAGLVLSYDASRLARNNSDWHQLLQLCSMFSVLIADSERLYDPGLYHDRLLLGLSGIMSEAELHQIRMRLHTGERQKAARGELRIPLPAGLIYAPAGGIMLNPDAQIQERISLVFDSFMRLGSAKAVVRYLRRADLALPVRPLRGPAPHEIDWRDATDGRVRNILKNPAYAGAYVYGRRCAAPERRSEGVKNPTRAVPREQWEVCIQNAHPAYISWETHMAISDTLADNVGNFKAGHRGMPRKGKALLQGIAMCGSCGRRMALNYSGPDSTHPVYRCRSERATCTGQYCQEVRAPRVEAEVERQLLAALAPDRLAITLATLDAIDADIHGLERQWTLKRERAEYECERARRQYDAVEPENRLVARSLEATWESKLRDVEKIEQDYRRWKKEQTTALSADDRARIAAFGIDLPDLWQRIENSQRKAMLRLVIDKVILDQRRAKGMVWIRIVWQTGAATEHWVMRKTQSYAESAHADVLEQRIREFNGAGMMDARIADALNAEGLRNSLGGMFDHNTVHLLRRRWNIPTVKINGVEHNPLRWSDGSYSIQGAALALGITDQTVFKWLKRGKLHGRQLAKGQPWQVDLTDRQIEALTAPKQCMRRSRKTAS
;
A
#
# COMPACT_ATOMS: atom_id res chain seq x y z
N MET A 1 11.10 68.00 3.76
CA MET A 1 9.67 67.95 3.37
C MET A 1 9.28 69.34 2.89
N GLY A 2 8.47 69.48 1.84
CA GLY A 2 8.16 70.78 1.21
C GLY A 2 8.84 71.07 -0.14
N HIS A 3 9.41 70.06 -0.81
CA HIS A 3 10.02 70.25 -2.14
C HIS A 3 9.03 70.19 -3.31
N ALA A 4 7.79 69.75 -3.08
CA ALA A 4 6.76 69.62 -4.10
C ALA A 4 5.52 70.43 -3.69
N GLY A 5 5.16 71.46 -4.46
CA GLY A 5 3.97 72.29 -4.25
C GLY A 5 2.77 71.90 -5.13
N LEU A 6 2.97 71.00 -6.09
CA LEU A 6 1.94 70.57 -7.04
C LEU A 6 2.15 69.10 -7.42
N VAL A 7 1.07 68.32 -7.41
CA VAL A 7 1.02 66.96 -7.95
C VAL A 7 0.23 66.98 -9.24
N LEU A 8 0.89 66.67 -10.36
CA LEU A 8 0.28 66.57 -11.68
C LEU A 8 -0.09 65.12 -11.98
N SER A 9 -1.33 64.89 -12.39
CA SER A 9 -1.81 63.60 -12.87
C SER A 9 -2.64 63.80 -14.13
N TYR A 10 -2.85 62.75 -14.93
CA TYR A 10 -3.80 62.86 -16.05
C TYR A 10 -5.25 62.88 -15.55
N ASP A 11 -5.49 62.15 -14.46
CA ASP A 11 -6.77 61.96 -13.79
C ASP A 11 -6.47 61.79 -12.30
N ALA A 12 -7.01 62.70 -11.48
CA ALA A 12 -6.73 62.79 -10.05
C ALA A 12 -7.05 61.48 -9.31
N SER A 13 -8.03 60.71 -9.79
CA SER A 13 -8.44 59.44 -9.18
C SER A 13 -7.39 58.32 -9.26
N ARG A 14 -6.38 58.45 -10.15
CA ARG A 14 -5.34 57.43 -10.39
C ARG A 14 -4.13 57.55 -9.47
N LEU A 15 -4.09 58.59 -8.64
CA LEU A 15 -3.00 58.85 -7.70
C LEU A 15 -2.94 57.85 -6.54
N ALA A 16 -4.01 57.08 -6.32
CA ALA A 16 -4.08 56.06 -5.28
C ALA A 16 -4.66 54.73 -5.80
N ARG A 17 -4.27 53.62 -5.16
CA ARG A 17 -4.71 52.26 -5.56
C ARG A 17 -6.00 51.81 -4.89
N ASN A 18 -6.42 52.50 -3.84
CA ASN A 18 -7.63 52.23 -3.08
C ASN A 18 -8.14 53.57 -2.49
N ASN A 19 -9.38 53.58 -2.01
CA ASN A 19 -10.01 54.81 -1.52
C ASN A 19 -9.43 55.29 -0.18
N SER A 20 -8.92 54.39 0.67
CA SER A 20 -8.27 54.78 1.94
C SER A 20 -6.97 55.56 1.71
N ASP A 21 -6.15 55.09 0.77
CA ASP A 21 -4.89 55.71 0.37
C ASP A 21 -5.17 57.03 -0.35
N TRP A 22 -6.28 57.11 -1.10
CA TRP A 22 -6.74 58.35 -1.74
C TRP A 22 -7.08 59.41 -0.70
N HIS A 23 -7.90 59.07 0.31
CA HIS A 23 -8.22 60.00 1.38
C HIS A 23 -7.00 60.38 2.23
N GLN A 24 -6.07 59.44 2.45
CA GLN A 24 -4.81 59.72 3.12
C GLN A 24 -3.94 60.70 2.32
N LEU A 25 -3.87 60.54 1.00
CA LEU A 25 -3.18 61.47 0.11
C LEU A 25 -3.81 62.86 0.18
N LEU A 26 -5.13 62.98 0.10
CA LEU A 26 -5.83 64.26 0.24
C LEU A 26 -5.56 64.93 1.59
N GLN A 27 -5.50 64.16 2.68
CA GLN A 27 -5.13 64.68 4.00
C GLN A 27 -3.68 65.19 4.04
N LEU A 28 -2.74 64.43 3.47
CA LEU A 28 -1.33 64.84 3.42
C LEU A 28 -1.15 66.10 2.55
N CYS A 29 -1.77 66.14 1.38
CA CYS A 29 -1.73 67.31 0.50
C CYS A 29 -2.35 68.55 1.16
N SER A 30 -3.46 68.38 1.89
CA SER A 30 -4.08 69.46 2.67
C SER A 30 -3.17 69.95 3.82
N MET A 31 -2.44 69.05 4.49
CA MET A 31 -1.55 69.41 5.61
C MET A 31 -0.28 70.13 5.15
N PHE A 32 0.21 69.83 3.95
CA PHE A 32 1.42 70.41 3.38
C PHE A 32 1.16 71.49 2.31
N SER A 33 -0.09 71.93 2.14
CA SER A 33 -0.52 72.91 1.12
C SER A 33 -0.06 72.54 -0.29
N VAL A 34 -0.15 71.26 -0.64
CA VAL A 34 0.21 70.74 -1.95
C VAL A 34 -1.03 70.70 -2.82
N LEU A 35 -1.00 71.40 -3.95
CA LEU A 35 -2.08 71.42 -4.92
C LEU A 35 -2.09 70.13 -5.74
N ILE A 36 -3.27 69.75 -6.24
CA ILE A 36 -3.44 68.61 -7.17
C ILE A 36 -3.98 69.16 -8.47
N ALA A 37 -3.33 68.86 -9.59
CA ALA A 37 -3.83 69.19 -10.92
C ALA A 37 -4.09 67.92 -11.72
N ASP A 38 -5.23 67.88 -12.40
CA ASP A 38 -5.48 66.94 -13.48
C ASP A 38 -5.42 67.65 -14.85
N SER A 39 -5.84 66.95 -15.91
CA SER A 39 -5.85 67.50 -17.27
C SER A 39 -6.89 68.61 -17.50
N GLU A 40 -7.86 68.79 -16.59
CA GLU A 40 -8.97 69.73 -16.74
C GLU A 40 -8.92 70.87 -15.72
N ARG A 41 -8.44 70.62 -14.49
CA ARG A 41 -8.54 71.57 -13.38
C ARG A 41 -7.43 71.42 -12.33
N LEU A 42 -7.14 72.55 -11.67
CA LEU A 42 -6.32 72.65 -10.46
C LEU A 42 -7.22 72.62 -9.22
N TYR A 43 -6.87 71.80 -8.24
CA TYR A 43 -7.60 71.59 -7.00
C TYR A 43 -6.72 71.92 -5.79
N ASP A 44 -7.31 72.60 -4.80
CA ASP A 44 -6.72 72.77 -3.48
C ASP A 44 -7.40 71.85 -2.46
N PRO A 45 -6.73 70.78 -1.97
CA PRO A 45 -7.29 69.86 -0.97
C PRO A 45 -7.62 70.51 0.39
N GLY A 46 -7.13 71.73 0.65
CA GLY A 46 -7.48 72.54 1.81
C GLY A 46 -8.83 73.26 1.69
N LEU A 47 -9.32 73.48 0.46
CA LEU A 47 -10.62 74.10 0.22
C LEU A 47 -11.75 73.06 0.27
N TYR A 48 -12.85 73.40 0.95
CA TYR A 48 -13.97 72.49 1.15
C TYR A 48 -14.58 71.98 -0.17
N HIS A 49 -14.80 72.87 -1.15
CA HIS A 49 -15.44 72.53 -2.41
C HIS A 49 -14.56 71.60 -3.28
N ASP A 50 -13.28 71.93 -3.42
CA ASP A 50 -12.33 71.14 -4.21
C ASP A 50 -12.09 69.77 -3.56
N ARG A 51 -12.00 69.72 -2.23
CA ARG A 51 -11.89 68.47 -1.48
C ARG A 51 -13.13 67.57 -1.64
N LEU A 52 -14.32 68.16 -1.69
CA LEU A 52 -15.56 67.42 -1.93
C LEU A 52 -15.62 66.86 -3.36
N LEU A 53 -15.22 67.64 -4.37
CA LEU A 53 -15.11 67.19 -5.75
C LEU A 53 -14.08 66.07 -5.93
N LEU A 54 -12.90 66.20 -5.33
CA LEU A 54 -11.86 65.16 -5.32
C LEU A 54 -12.33 63.88 -4.60
N GLY A 55 -13.11 64.03 -3.52
CA GLY A 55 -13.74 62.91 -2.82
C GLY A 55 -14.76 62.16 -3.68
N LEU A 56 -15.67 62.89 -4.32
CA LEU A 56 -16.67 62.31 -5.24
C LEU A 56 -16.00 61.62 -6.44
N SER A 57 -14.96 62.22 -7.00
CA SER A 57 -14.19 61.67 -8.13
C SER A 57 -13.50 60.35 -7.75
N GLY A 58 -12.97 60.26 -6.53
CA GLY A 58 -12.42 59.00 -6.00
C GLY A 58 -13.47 57.89 -5.89
N ILE A 59 -14.66 58.20 -5.37
CA ILE A 59 -15.77 57.23 -5.27
C ILE A 59 -16.27 56.80 -6.64
N MET A 60 -16.46 57.73 -7.58
CA MET A 60 -16.89 57.42 -8.95
C MET A 60 -15.89 56.49 -9.64
N SER A 61 -14.60 56.76 -9.50
CA SER A 61 -13.55 55.95 -10.13
C SER A 61 -13.47 54.54 -9.56
N GLU A 62 -13.68 54.38 -8.24
CA GLU A 62 -13.81 53.05 -7.62
C GLU A 62 -15.04 52.28 -8.16
N ALA A 63 -16.17 52.98 -8.33
CA ALA A 63 -17.39 52.40 -8.90
C ALA A 63 -17.20 52.00 -10.38
N GLU A 64 -16.55 52.83 -11.19
CA GLU A 64 -16.22 52.52 -12.59
C GLU A 64 -15.27 51.32 -12.70
N LEU A 65 -14.22 51.28 -11.88
CA LEU A 65 -13.32 50.13 -11.79
C LEU A 65 -14.07 48.85 -11.42
N HIS A 66 -15.02 48.93 -10.49
CA HIS A 66 -15.89 47.81 -10.15
C HIS A 66 -16.73 47.35 -11.35
N GLN A 67 -17.35 48.28 -12.09
CA GLN A 67 -18.14 47.96 -13.29
C GLN A 67 -17.30 47.35 -14.41
N ILE A 68 -16.12 47.92 -14.70
CA ILE A 68 -15.18 47.39 -15.69
C ILE A 68 -14.78 45.97 -15.31
N ARG A 69 -14.43 45.75 -14.04
CA ARG A 69 -14.08 44.43 -13.53
C ARG A 69 -15.25 43.44 -13.69
N MET A 70 -16.47 43.83 -13.33
CA MET A 70 -17.67 43.00 -13.52
C MET A 70 -17.90 42.64 -14.99
N ARG A 71 -17.77 43.60 -15.91
CA ARG A 71 -17.90 43.37 -17.36
C ARG A 71 -16.79 42.45 -17.89
N LEU A 72 -15.54 42.64 -17.45
CA LEU A 72 -14.42 41.78 -17.80
C LEU A 72 -14.63 40.34 -17.33
N HIS A 73 -15.01 40.13 -16.06
CA HIS A 73 -15.32 38.79 -15.54
C HIS A 73 -16.48 38.13 -16.29
N THR A 74 -17.51 38.90 -16.64
CA THR A 74 -18.65 38.40 -17.41
C THR A 74 -18.22 38.02 -18.83
N GLY A 75 -17.42 38.86 -19.49
CA GLY A 75 -16.87 38.57 -20.82
C GLY A 75 -15.92 37.37 -20.82
N GLU A 76 -15.09 37.23 -19.77
CA GLU A 76 -14.21 36.07 -19.55
C GLU A 76 -15.03 34.79 -19.43
N ARG A 77 -16.08 34.79 -18.59
CA ARG A 77 -17.00 33.66 -18.42
C ARG A 77 -17.72 33.30 -19.71
N GLN A 78 -18.22 34.28 -20.46
CA GLN A 78 -18.90 34.03 -21.73
C GLN A 78 -17.96 33.42 -22.78
N LYS A 79 -16.71 33.90 -22.86
CA LYS A 79 -15.68 33.29 -23.73
C LYS A 79 -15.31 31.89 -23.26
N ALA A 80 -15.22 31.66 -21.95
CA ALA A 80 -14.96 30.34 -21.39
C ALA A 80 -16.10 29.37 -21.69
N ALA A 81 -17.35 29.80 -21.57
CA ALA A 81 -18.54 29.00 -21.86
C ALA A 81 -18.60 28.53 -23.32
N ARG A 82 -18.03 29.31 -24.26
CA ARG A 82 -17.87 28.92 -25.67
C ARG A 82 -16.58 28.13 -25.96
N GLY A 83 -15.69 27.96 -24.98
CA GLY A 83 -14.39 27.31 -25.17
C GLY A 83 -13.33 28.18 -25.87
N GLU A 84 -13.61 29.47 -26.09
CA GLU A 84 -12.76 30.40 -26.84
C GLU A 84 -11.71 31.09 -25.96
N LEU A 85 -11.92 31.10 -24.65
CA LEU A 85 -10.98 31.75 -23.73
C LEU A 85 -9.65 31.00 -23.72
N ARG A 86 -8.57 31.69 -24.10
CA ARG A 86 -7.21 31.13 -24.09
C ARG A 86 -6.72 30.90 -22.67
N ILE A 87 -6.71 29.64 -22.27
CA ILE A 87 -6.13 29.16 -21.00
C ILE A 87 -4.71 28.64 -21.21
N PRO A 88 -3.81 28.72 -20.21
CA PRO A 88 -2.49 28.13 -20.32
C PRO A 88 -2.57 26.60 -20.49
N LEU A 89 -2.00 26.09 -21.58
CA LEU A 89 -2.02 24.66 -21.90
C LEU A 89 -0.86 23.91 -21.22
N PRO A 90 -1.07 22.64 -20.82
CA PRO A 90 0.02 21.79 -20.33
C PRO A 90 1.02 21.45 -21.44
N ALA A 91 2.13 20.80 -21.07
CA ALA A 91 3.04 20.21 -22.05
C ALA A 91 2.29 19.21 -22.95
N GLY A 92 2.71 19.07 -24.20
CA GLY A 92 2.05 18.19 -25.17
C GLY A 92 0.82 18.75 -25.88
N LEU A 93 0.32 19.91 -25.48
CA LEU A 93 -0.76 20.63 -26.18
C LEU A 93 -0.28 22.03 -26.58
N ILE A 94 -0.64 22.47 -27.79
CA ILE A 94 -0.31 23.81 -28.31
C ILE A 94 -1.53 24.45 -28.95
N TYR A 95 -1.53 25.78 -29.04
CA TYR A 95 -2.52 26.49 -29.86
C TYR A 95 -2.09 26.45 -31.33
N ALA A 96 -3.01 26.08 -32.21
CA ALA A 96 -2.81 26.12 -33.64
C ALA A 96 -2.70 27.57 -34.14
N PRO A 97 -1.97 27.83 -35.24
CA PRO A 97 -1.96 29.14 -35.89
C PRO A 97 -3.37 29.61 -36.30
N ALA A 98 -4.21 28.68 -36.77
CA ALA A 98 -5.59 28.93 -37.18
C ALA A 98 -6.59 29.14 -36.02
N GLY A 99 -6.12 29.09 -34.76
CA GLY A 99 -6.98 29.04 -33.58
C GLY A 99 -7.43 27.61 -33.27
N GLY A 100 -7.65 27.32 -31.98
CA GLY A 100 -7.92 25.96 -31.49
C GLY A 100 -6.68 25.28 -30.90
N ILE A 101 -6.91 24.16 -30.21
CA ILE A 101 -5.87 23.41 -29.49
C ILE A 101 -5.57 22.13 -30.27
N MET A 102 -4.28 21.83 -30.46
CA MET A 102 -3.79 20.62 -31.11
C MET A 102 -2.72 19.93 -30.26
N LEU A 103 -2.42 18.68 -30.58
CA LEU A 103 -1.27 17.97 -30.02
C LEU A 103 0.03 18.68 -30.44
N ASN A 104 1.04 18.63 -29.59
CA ASN A 104 2.35 19.16 -29.93
C ASN A 104 2.95 18.37 -31.11
N PRO A 105 3.42 18.99 -32.20
CA PRO A 105 3.97 18.28 -33.35
C PRO A 105 5.23 17.46 -33.05
N ASP A 106 5.94 17.73 -31.94
CA ASP A 106 7.09 16.93 -31.50
C ASP A 106 6.64 15.52 -31.06
N ALA A 107 6.98 14.52 -31.88
CA ALA A 107 6.65 13.11 -31.65
C ALA A 107 7.20 12.59 -30.31
N GLN A 108 8.37 13.05 -29.86
CA GLN A 108 8.94 12.62 -28.58
C GLN A 108 8.06 13.06 -27.40
N ILE A 109 7.51 14.28 -27.48
CA ILE A 109 6.62 14.81 -26.44
C ILE A 109 5.32 14.02 -26.41
N GLN A 110 4.73 13.76 -27.59
CA GLN A 110 3.50 13.00 -27.68
C GLN A 110 3.67 11.60 -27.08
N GLU A 111 4.67 10.87 -27.56
CA GLU A 111 5.00 9.51 -27.15
C GLU A 111 5.39 9.45 -25.67
N ARG A 112 6.08 10.45 -25.13
CA ARG A 112 6.40 10.49 -23.69
C ARG A 112 5.14 10.62 -22.85
N ILE A 113 4.18 11.46 -23.26
CA ILE A 113 2.94 11.67 -22.51
C ILE A 113 2.05 10.43 -22.59
N SER A 114 1.91 9.82 -23.77
CA SER A 114 1.21 8.54 -23.94
C SER A 114 1.81 7.47 -23.04
N LEU A 115 3.14 7.34 -23.01
CA LEU A 115 3.83 6.40 -22.13
C LEU A 115 3.49 6.60 -20.65
N VAL A 116 3.30 7.84 -20.17
CA VAL A 116 2.89 8.09 -18.78
C VAL A 116 1.52 7.49 -18.49
N PHE A 117 0.56 7.66 -19.40
CA PHE A 117 -0.78 7.12 -19.27
C PHE A 117 -0.76 5.59 -19.36
N ASP A 118 -0.10 5.01 -20.36
CA ASP A 118 0.01 3.56 -20.54
C ASP A 118 0.69 2.90 -19.34
N SER A 119 1.79 3.48 -18.87
CA SER A 119 2.49 3.01 -17.68
C SER A 119 1.63 3.11 -16.43
N PHE A 120 0.78 4.14 -16.32
CA PHE A 120 -0.14 4.25 -15.19
C PHE A 120 -1.25 3.20 -15.27
N MET A 121 -1.81 2.95 -16.45
CA MET A 121 -2.82 1.90 -16.66
C MET A 121 -2.26 0.52 -16.32
N ARG A 122 -0.98 0.28 -16.64
CA ARG A 122 -0.28 -0.98 -16.31
C ARG A 122 0.09 -1.10 -14.83
N LEU A 123 0.61 -0.05 -14.21
CA LEU A 123 1.19 -0.10 -12.86
C LEU A 123 0.22 0.33 -11.74
N GLY A 124 -0.85 1.05 -12.07
CA GLY A 124 -1.88 1.54 -11.14
C GLY A 124 -1.41 2.57 -10.11
N SER A 125 -0.19 3.10 -10.21
CA SER A 125 0.39 4.01 -9.21
C SER A 125 1.33 5.05 -9.79
N ALA A 126 1.09 6.33 -9.46
CA ALA A 126 1.93 7.44 -9.89
C ALA A 126 3.39 7.30 -9.42
N LYS A 127 3.65 6.78 -8.22
CA LYS A 127 5.02 6.54 -7.73
C LYS A 127 5.71 5.40 -8.48
N ALA A 128 4.95 4.37 -8.89
CA ALA A 128 5.48 3.29 -9.70
C ALA A 128 5.89 3.81 -11.09
N VAL A 129 5.05 4.66 -11.71
CA VAL A 129 5.37 5.34 -12.97
C VAL A 129 6.63 6.20 -12.85
N VAL A 130 6.79 6.97 -11.77
CA VAL A 130 8.03 7.74 -11.53
C VAL A 130 9.26 6.82 -11.47
N ARG A 131 9.16 5.70 -10.74
CA ARG A 131 10.28 4.74 -10.65
C ARG A 131 10.60 4.12 -12.00
N TYR A 132 9.57 3.77 -12.78
CA TYR A 132 9.71 3.23 -14.12
C TYR A 132 10.46 4.21 -15.04
N LEU A 133 9.98 5.46 -15.12
CA LEU A 133 10.61 6.50 -15.94
C LEU A 133 12.05 6.79 -15.51
N ARG A 134 12.33 6.84 -14.20
CA ARG A 134 13.69 7.05 -13.69
C ARG A 134 14.63 5.89 -13.98
N ARG A 135 14.14 4.65 -13.88
CA ARG A 135 14.94 3.45 -14.20
C ARG A 135 15.34 3.43 -15.68
N ALA A 136 14.48 3.95 -16.55
CA ALA A 136 14.73 4.05 -17.98
C ALA A 136 15.43 5.36 -18.41
N ASP A 137 15.83 6.22 -17.47
CA ASP A 137 16.42 7.55 -17.73
C ASP A 137 15.58 8.45 -18.67
N LEU A 138 14.27 8.49 -18.39
CA LEU A 138 13.28 9.22 -19.19
C LEU A 138 12.77 10.45 -18.43
N ALA A 139 13.19 11.63 -18.88
CA ALA A 139 12.67 12.92 -18.42
C ALA A 139 11.25 13.18 -18.95
N LEU A 140 10.52 14.07 -18.27
CA LEU A 140 9.17 14.50 -18.64
C LEU A 140 9.17 15.92 -19.22
N PRO A 141 8.37 16.19 -20.27
CA PRO A 141 8.19 17.53 -20.79
C PRO A 141 7.35 18.34 -19.81
N VAL A 142 7.83 19.53 -19.47
CA VAL A 142 7.18 20.48 -18.58
C VAL A 142 7.09 21.82 -19.28
N ARG A 143 5.92 22.44 -19.23
CA ARG A 143 5.73 23.83 -19.66
C ARG A 143 5.62 24.73 -18.43
N PRO A 144 6.67 25.47 -18.07
CA PRO A 144 6.62 26.43 -16.96
C PRO A 144 5.74 27.62 -17.35
N LEU A 145 4.83 28.02 -16.46
CA LEU A 145 3.97 29.18 -16.65
C LEU A 145 4.62 30.50 -16.23
N ARG A 146 5.72 30.41 -15.47
CA ARG A 146 6.48 31.54 -14.93
C ARG A 146 7.96 31.17 -14.92
N GLY A 147 8.83 32.17 -15.07
CA GLY A 147 10.28 31.97 -15.09
C GLY A 147 10.94 32.71 -16.26
N PRO A 148 12.24 32.48 -16.49
CA PRO A 148 13.03 33.18 -17.53
C PRO A 148 12.58 32.83 -18.97
N ALA A 149 12.05 31.62 -19.19
CA ALA A 149 11.49 31.17 -20.47
C ALA A 149 10.06 30.63 -20.27
N PRO A 150 9.05 31.51 -20.09
CA PRO A 150 7.67 31.07 -19.88
C PRO A 150 7.10 30.46 -21.16
N HIS A 151 6.30 29.41 -21.03
CA HIS A 151 5.64 28.67 -22.11
C HIS A 151 6.54 27.82 -23.03
N GLU A 152 7.87 27.95 -22.94
CA GLU A 152 8.81 27.05 -23.62
C GLU A 152 8.82 25.66 -22.95
N ILE A 153 9.09 24.61 -23.71
CA ILE A 153 9.07 23.24 -23.16
C ILE A 153 10.45 22.89 -22.64
N ASP A 154 10.48 22.45 -21.39
CA ASP A 154 11.68 22.07 -20.66
C ASP A 154 11.58 20.59 -20.22
N TRP A 155 12.68 19.85 -20.30
CA TRP A 155 12.74 18.45 -19.92
C TRP A 155 13.25 18.32 -18.49
N ARG A 156 12.42 17.77 -17.60
CA ARG A 156 12.75 17.65 -16.18
C ARG A 156 12.53 16.24 -15.67
N ASP A 157 13.26 15.88 -14.62
CA ASP A 157 13.11 14.59 -13.97
C ASP A 157 11.67 14.29 -13.56
N ALA A 158 11.29 13.02 -13.72
CA ALA A 158 10.02 12.52 -13.25
C ALA A 158 9.93 12.66 -11.71
N THR A 159 8.89 13.33 -11.24
CA THR A 159 8.56 13.45 -9.81
C THR A 159 7.09 13.11 -9.59
N ASP A 160 6.73 12.69 -8.37
CA ASP A 160 5.35 12.30 -8.04
C ASP A 160 4.35 13.43 -8.32
N GLY A 161 4.73 14.68 -7.99
CA GLY A 161 3.91 15.85 -8.28
C GLY A 161 3.69 16.08 -9.78
N ARG A 162 4.73 15.94 -10.61
CA ARG A 162 4.61 16.11 -12.07
C ARG A 162 3.74 15.03 -12.71
N VAL A 163 3.97 13.77 -12.37
CA VAL A 163 3.18 12.65 -12.89
C VAL A 163 1.71 12.79 -12.46
N ARG A 164 1.44 13.13 -11.19
CA ARG A 164 0.06 13.38 -10.73
C ARG A 164 -0.58 14.57 -11.44
N ASN A 165 0.17 15.64 -11.71
CA ASN A 165 -0.35 16.78 -12.44
C ASN A 165 -0.72 16.41 -13.87
N ILE A 166 0.05 15.53 -14.53
CA ILE A 166 -0.29 15.00 -15.85
C ILE A 166 -1.57 14.17 -15.76
N LEU A 167 -1.59 13.15 -14.90
CA LEU A 167 -2.71 12.22 -14.77
C LEU A 167 -4.04 12.89 -14.36
N LYS A 168 -3.97 13.94 -13.53
CA LYS A 168 -5.16 14.67 -13.07
C LYS A 168 -5.64 15.75 -14.03
N ASN A 169 -4.89 16.08 -15.09
CA ASN A 169 -5.25 17.21 -15.94
C ASN A 169 -6.25 16.79 -17.03
N PRO A 170 -7.51 17.26 -16.99
CA PRO A 170 -8.55 16.90 -17.97
C PRO A 170 -8.24 17.35 -19.40
N ALA A 171 -7.31 18.30 -19.60
CA ALA A 171 -6.90 18.74 -20.93
C ALA A 171 -6.31 17.58 -21.77
N TYR A 172 -5.64 16.60 -21.16
CA TYR A 172 -5.16 15.43 -21.90
C TYR A 172 -6.29 14.49 -22.35
N ALA A 173 -7.47 14.64 -21.78
CA ALA A 173 -8.66 13.86 -22.07
C ALA A 173 -9.62 14.56 -23.05
N GLY A 174 -9.15 15.56 -23.79
CA GLY A 174 -9.99 16.25 -24.76
C GLY A 174 -10.86 17.36 -24.17
N ALA A 175 -10.82 17.58 -22.85
CA ALA A 175 -11.76 18.46 -22.17
C ALA A 175 -11.21 19.88 -21.94
N TYR A 176 -11.97 20.87 -22.40
CA TYR A 176 -11.79 22.27 -22.04
C TYR A 176 -12.47 22.55 -20.71
N VAL A 177 -11.72 23.04 -19.72
CA VAL A 177 -12.24 23.25 -18.36
C VAL A 177 -11.86 24.63 -17.82
N TYR A 178 -12.88 25.35 -17.35
CA TYR A 178 -12.75 26.64 -16.65
C TYR A 178 -13.33 26.55 -15.23
N GLY A 179 -12.82 27.35 -14.29
CA GLY A 179 -13.33 27.37 -12.91
C GLY A 179 -12.81 26.25 -11.99
N ARG A 180 -11.71 25.55 -12.33
CA ARG A 180 -11.14 24.46 -11.49
C ARG A 180 -10.68 24.90 -10.09
N ARG A 181 -10.46 26.19 -9.89
CA ARG A 181 -10.05 26.78 -8.62
C ARG A 181 -10.84 28.05 -8.36
N CYS A 182 -11.25 28.24 -7.12
CA CYS A 182 -11.87 29.48 -6.66
C CYS A 182 -10.99 30.17 -5.61
N ALA A 183 -11.17 31.47 -5.42
CA ALA A 183 -10.55 32.20 -4.32
C ALA A 183 -10.99 31.57 -2.98
N ALA A 184 -10.06 31.51 -2.02
CA ALA A 184 -10.31 30.94 -0.69
C ALA A 184 -9.87 31.93 0.39
N PRO A 185 -10.56 33.09 0.56
CA PRO A 185 -10.17 34.16 1.47
C PRO A 185 -9.92 33.67 2.90
N GLU A 186 -10.60 32.61 3.32
CA GLU A 186 -10.45 31.96 4.63
C GLU A 186 -9.05 31.41 4.89
N ARG A 187 -8.20 31.26 3.87
CA ARG A 187 -6.83 30.74 3.97
C ARG A 187 -5.76 31.84 3.87
N ARG A 188 -6.14 33.11 3.97
CA ARG A 188 -5.21 34.24 3.82
C ARG A 188 -4.30 34.32 5.06
N SER A 189 -3.01 34.48 4.84
CA SER A 189 -2.00 34.64 5.90
C SER A 189 -0.91 35.61 5.46
N GLU A 190 -0.03 36.07 6.37
CA GLU A 190 1.04 37.03 6.05
C GLU A 190 1.92 36.60 4.86
N GLY A 191 2.10 35.29 4.65
CA GLY A 191 2.83 34.75 3.50
C GLY A 191 2.00 34.45 2.24
N VAL A 192 0.66 34.42 2.33
CA VAL A 192 -0.23 34.04 1.21
C VAL A 192 -1.34 35.08 1.03
N LYS A 193 -1.09 36.05 0.15
CA LYS A 193 -2.01 37.16 -0.09
C LYS A 193 -3.28 36.78 -0.87
N ASN A 194 -3.22 35.79 -1.76
CA ASN A 194 -4.33 35.36 -2.63
C ASN A 194 -4.45 33.82 -2.68
N PRO A 195 -4.89 33.18 -1.59
CA PRO A 195 -5.10 31.74 -1.58
C PRO A 195 -6.20 31.30 -2.54
N THR A 196 -6.01 30.12 -3.14
CA THR A 196 -7.03 29.44 -3.96
C THR A 196 -7.28 28.03 -3.43
N ARG A 197 -8.48 27.52 -3.64
CA ARG A 197 -8.83 26.12 -3.37
C ARG A 197 -9.32 25.44 -4.64
N ALA A 198 -9.07 24.14 -4.75
CA ALA A 198 -9.62 23.34 -5.83
C ALA A 198 -11.12 23.17 -5.64
N VAL A 199 -11.87 23.25 -6.74
CA VAL A 199 -13.32 23.09 -6.76
C VAL A 199 -13.65 21.65 -7.16
N PRO A 200 -14.62 20.98 -6.50
CA PRO A 200 -15.12 19.69 -6.93
C PRO A 200 -15.55 19.72 -8.40
N ARG A 201 -15.42 18.59 -9.10
CA ARG A 201 -15.65 18.52 -10.54
C ARG A 201 -17.07 18.89 -10.94
N GLU A 202 -18.03 18.51 -10.10
CA GLU A 202 -19.46 18.75 -10.26
C GLU A 202 -19.82 20.25 -10.18
N GLN A 203 -18.89 21.07 -9.66
CA GLN A 203 -19.04 22.51 -9.48
C GLN A 203 -18.11 23.29 -10.43
N TRP A 204 -17.50 22.63 -11.43
CA TRP A 204 -16.76 23.36 -12.46
C TRP A 204 -17.72 24.18 -13.30
N GLU A 205 -17.38 25.46 -13.48
CA GLU A 205 -18.24 26.42 -14.18
C GLU A 205 -18.42 26.07 -15.66
N VAL A 206 -17.36 25.56 -16.30
CA VAL A 206 -17.40 25.08 -17.68
C VAL A 206 -16.58 23.80 -17.80
N CYS A 207 -17.17 22.77 -18.40
CA CYS A 207 -16.49 21.54 -18.78
C CYS A 207 -17.04 21.06 -20.13
N ILE A 208 -16.34 21.40 -21.21
CA ILE A 208 -16.70 20.98 -22.57
C ILE A 208 -15.81 19.79 -22.93
N GLN A 209 -16.43 18.62 -23.07
CA GLN A 209 -15.73 17.38 -23.46
C GLN A 209 -15.48 17.38 -24.98
N ASN A 210 -14.43 16.67 -25.41
CA ASN A 210 -14.05 16.54 -26.83
C ASN A 210 -13.89 17.88 -27.57
N ALA A 211 -13.43 18.93 -26.86
CA ALA A 211 -13.20 20.26 -27.42
C ALA A 211 -11.96 20.32 -28.34
N HIS A 212 -11.03 19.38 -28.18
CA HIS A 212 -9.76 19.30 -28.92
C HIS A 212 -9.23 17.86 -28.95
N PRO A 213 -8.25 17.52 -29.83
CA PRO A 213 -7.60 16.22 -29.83
C PRO A 213 -7.05 15.83 -28.46
N ALA A 214 -7.23 14.56 -28.09
CA ALA A 214 -6.91 14.04 -26.77
C ALA A 214 -5.83 12.95 -26.85
N TYR A 215 -5.08 12.78 -25.75
CA TYR A 215 -4.17 11.64 -25.57
C TYR A 215 -4.92 10.41 -25.06
N ILE A 216 -5.95 10.62 -24.25
CA ILE A 216 -6.80 9.58 -23.67
C ILE A 216 -8.26 9.97 -23.81
N SER A 217 -9.17 8.98 -23.75
CA SER A 217 -10.60 9.29 -23.70
C SER A 217 -11.01 9.88 -22.35
N TRP A 218 -12.18 10.53 -22.31
CA TRP A 218 -12.74 11.06 -21.07
C TRP A 218 -13.03 9.95 -20.05
N GLU A 219 -13.51 8.79 -20.51
CA GLU A 219 -13.79 7.62 -19.67
C GLU A 219 -12.50 7.05 -19.06
N THR A 220 -11.41 7.03 -19.82
CA THR A 220 -10.09 6.63 -19.31
C THR A 220 -9.60 7.60 -18.24
N HIS A 221 -9.79 8.92 -18.44
CA HIS A 221 -9.46 9.92 -17.41
C HIS A 221 -10.30 9.74 -16.13
N MET A 222 -11.57 9.40 -16.32
CA MET A 222 -12.48 8.69 -15.41
C MET A 222 -11.79 7.71 -14.47
N ALA A 223 -11.48 6.57 -15.06
CA ALA A 223 -10.90 5.42 -14.38
C ALA A 223 -9.57 5.77 -13.69
N ILE A 224 -8.74 6.64 -14.29
CA ILE A 224 -7.49 7.10 -13.69
C ILE A 224 -7.74 7.92 -12.43
N SER A 225 -8.69 8.86 -12.47
CA SER A 225 -9.06 9.67 -11.31
C SER A 225 -9.57 8.80 -10.16
N ASP A 226 -10.44 7.84 -10.47
CA ASP A 226 -10.99 6.90 -9.48
C ASP A 226 -9.90 6.02 -8.88
N THR A 227 -8.98 5.51 -9.71
CA THR A 227 -7.81 4.73 -9.26
C THR A 227 -6.90 5.56 -8.36
N LEU A 228 -6.68 6.83 -8.68
CA LEU A 228 -5.88 7.74 -7.85
C LEU A 228 -6.57 8.04 -6.51
N ALA A 229 -7.90 8.15 -6.49
CA ALA A 229 -8.68 8.32 -5.28
C ALA A 229 -8.66 7.04 -4.42
N ASP A 230 -8.89 5.87 -5.00
CA ASP A 230 -8.90 4.59 -4.29
C ASP A 230 -7.52 4.23 -3.72
N ASN A 231 -6.45 4.67 -4.37
CA ASN A 231 -5.08 4.54 -3.86
C ASN A 231 -4.85 5.28 -2.52
N VAL A 232 -5.62 6.34 -2.23
CA VAL A 232 -5.62 7.02 -0.93
C VAL A 232 -6.32 6.12 0.07
N GLY A 233 -5.54 5.41 0.90
CA GLY A 233 -6.05 4.44 1.87
C GLY A 233 -6.89 5.08 2.98
N ASN A 234 -8.15 5.39 2.69
CA ASN A 234 -9.14 5.86 3.65
C ASN A 234 -10.24 4.80 3.83
N PHE A 235 -10.03 3.94 4.82
CA PHE A 235 -10.95 2.84 5.13
C PHE A 235 -12.35 3.30 5.54
N LYS A 236 -12.50 4.52 6.09
CA LYS A 236 -13.82 5.07 6.46
C LYS A 236 -14.65 5.41 5.22
N ALA A 237 -14.00 5.89 4.17
CA ALA A 237 -14.64 6.22 2.89
C ALA A 237 -14.78 5.01 1.95
N GLY A 238 -14.42 3.80 2.40
CA GLY A 238 -14.54 2.60 1.57
C GLY A 238 -13.47 2.48 0.46
N HIS A 239 -12.35 3.19 0.57
CA HIS A 239 -11.20 3.06 -0.36
C HIS A 239 -10.28 1.89 0.03
N ARG A 240 -9.86 1.09 -0.96
CA ARG A 240 -9.04 -0.12 -0.74
C ARG A 240 -7.60 0.25 -0.37
N GLY A 241 -7.14 1.42 -0.80
CA GLY A 241 -5.75 1.89 -0.63
C GLY A 241 -4.77 1.10 -1.48
N MET A 242 -3.63 1.67 -1.86
CA MET A 242 -2.66 0.96 -2.70
C MET A 242 -2.13 -0.35 -2.05
N PRO A 243 -1.92 -1.43 -2.82
CA PRO A 243 -1.15 -2.61 -2.37
C PRO A 243 0.26 -2.24 -1.92
N ARG A 244 0.58 -2.42 -0.64
CA ARG A 244 1.90 -2.12 -0.05
C ARG A 244 2.64 -3.39 0.36
N LYS A 245 3.95 -3.27 0.60
CA LYS A 245 4.88 -4.38 0.94
C LYS A 245 4.62 -5.11 2.28
N GLY A 246 3.69 -4.64 3.12
CA GLY A 246 3.40 -5.26 4.42
C GLY A 246 2.91 -6.71 4.28
N LYS A 247 3.03 -7.52 5.34
CA LYS A 247 2.72 -8.97 5.29
C LYS A 247 1.24 -9.32 5.05
N ALA A 248 0.31 -8.44 5.45
CA ALA A 248 -1.12 -8.72 5.36
C ALA A 248 -1.66 -8.64 3.92
N LEU A 249 -2.03 -9.77 3.35
CA LEU A 249 -2.48 -9.93 1.97
C LEU A 249 -3.89 -9.41 1.71
N LEU A 250 -4.82 -9.55 2.66
CA LEU A 250 -6.20 -9.07 2.53
C LEU A 250 -6.37 -7.59 2.92
N GLN A 251 -5.27 -6.85 3.06
CA GLN A 251 -5.28 -5.41 3.31
C GLN A 251 -6.18 -4.72 2.29
N GLY A 252 -7.20 -3.99 2.75
CA GLY A 252 -8.08 -3.20 1.87
C GLY A 252 -9.24 -3.98 1.23
N ILE A 253 -9.29 -5.31 1.34
CA ILE A 253 -10.37 -6.15 0.80
C ILE A 253 -11.08 -7.01 1.86
N ALA A 254 -10.52 -7.10 3.07
CA ALA A 254 -11.17 -7.77 4.20
C ALA A 254 -12.39 -7.00 4.73
N MET A 255 -13.54 -7.67 4.79
CA MET A 255 -14.83 -7.15 5.22
C MET A 255 -15.34 -7.92 6.43
N CYS A 256 -15.97 -7.23 7.38
CA CYS A 256 -16.58 -7.84 8.56
C CYS A 256 -17.92 -8.49 8.20
N GLY A 257 -18.06 -9.79 8.39
CA GLY A 257 -19.32 -10.51 8.13
C GLY A 257 -20.45 -10.16 9.10
N SER A 258 -20.13 -9.62 10.27
CA SER A 258 -21.15 -9.23 11.26
C SER A 258 -21.76 -7.85 10.99
N CYS A 259 -20.98 -6.86 10.55
CA CYS A 259 -21.45 -5.47 10.37
C CYS A 259 -21.31 -4.91 8.95
N GLY A 260 -20.73 -5.67 8.02
CA GLY A 260 -20.56 -5.26 6.63
C GLY A 260 -19.54 -4.15 6.38
N ARG A 261 -18.80 -3.69 7.40
CA ARG A 261 -17.75 -2.66 7.24
C ARG A 261 -16.39 -3.28 6.93
N ARG A 262 -15.54 -2.53 6.23
CA ARG A 262 -14.15 -2.93 5.95
C ARG A 262 -13.33 -3.01 7.24
N MET A 263 -12.50 -4.04 7.35
CA MET A 263 -11.66 -4.26 8.52
C MET A 263 -10.35 -3.47 8.39
N ALA A 264 -9.94 -2.82 9.48
CA ALA A 264 -8.66 -2.14 9.56
C ALA A 264 -7.54 -3.14 9.81
N LEU A 265 -6.38 -2.90 9.21
CA LEU A 265 -5.18 -3.70 9.46
C LEU A 265 -4.46 -3.17 10.70
N ASN A 266 -4.20 -4.08 11.65
CA ASN A 266 -3.31 -3.87 12.78
C ASN A 266 -2.24 -4.96 12.75
N TYR A 267 -1.08 -4.70 13.37
CA TYR A 267 -0.07 -5.72 13.62
C TYR A 267 0.03 -5.97 15.12
N SER A 268 0.30 -7.22 15.50
CA SER A 268 0.37 -7.68 16.89
C SER A 268 1.65 -8.49 17.13
N GLY A 269 1.89 -8.80 18.41
CA GLY A 269 3.09 -9.50 18.87
C GLY A 269 4.23 -8.56 19.29
N PRO A 270 5.29 -9.10 19.92
CA PRO A 270 6.40 -8.30 20.45
C PRO A 270 7.04 -7.40 19.39
N ASP A 271 7.20 -7.92 18.18
CA ASP A 271 7.83 -7.21 17.06
C ASP A 271 6.83 -6.57 16.09
N SER A 272 5.53 -6.56 16.41
CA SER A 272 4.46 -6.10 15.51
C SER A 272 4.53 -6.76 14.11
N THR A 273 4.82 -8.07 14.07
CA THR A 273 5.02 -8.82 12.83
C THR A 273 3.80 -9.62 12.39
N HIS A 274 2.82 -9.83 13.28
CA HIS A 274 1.66 -10.67 13.01
C HIS A 274 0.43 -9.85 12.59
N PRO A 275 -0.03 -9.96 11.34
CA PRO A 275 -1.15 -9.18 10.86
C PRO A 275 -2.49 -9.65 11.45
N VAL A 276 -3.32 -8.66 11.78
CA VAL A 276 -4.61 -8.85 12.43
C VAL A 276 -5.63 -7.88 11.81
N TYR A 277 -6.76 -8.41 11.39
CA TYR A 277 -7.88 -7.65 10.87
C TYR A 277 -8.81 -7.26 12.01
N ARG A 278 -8.95 -5.97 12.29
CA ARG A 278 -9.84 -5.42 13.33
C ARG A 278 -11.00 -4.66 12.73
N CYS A 279 -12.21 -5.04 13.10
CA CYS A 279 -13.39 -4.25 12.80
C CYS A 279 -13.60 -3.18 13.89
N ARG A 280 -13.38 -1.91 13.54
CA ARG A 280 -13.56 -0.75 14.44
C ARG A 280 -14.97 -0.18 14.44
N SER A 281 -15.96 -0.88 13.89
CA SER A 281 -17.34 -0.40 13.96
C SER A 281 -17.83 -0.48 15.40
N GLU A 282 -18.22 0.66 15.98
CA GLU A 282 -19.10 0.70 17.14
C GLU A 282 -20.45 0.10 16.71
N ARG A 283 -20.65 -1.20 16.93
CA ARG A 283 -22.02 -1.68 17.14
C ARG A 283 -22.35 -1.30 18.58
N ALA A 284 -23.38 -0.48 18.72
CA ALA A 284 -23.79 0.30 19.88
C ALA A 284 -24.20 -0.51 21.13
N THR A 285 -23.43 -1.50 21.55
CA THR A 285 -23.77 -2.31 22.74
C THR A 285 -22.66 -2.49 23.76
N CYS A 286 -21.40 -2.19 23.44
CA CYS A 286 -20.33 -2.23 24.45
C CYS A 286 -19.34 -1.08 24.22
N THR A 287 -19.22 -0.23 25.23
CA THR A 287 -18.18 0.78 25.39
C THR A 287 -16.79 0.15 25.18
N GLY A 288 -16.04 0.64 24.19
CA GLY A 288 -14.61 0.33 24.02
C GLY A 288 -14.21 -1.01 23.37
N GLN A 289 -15.15 -1.86 22.92
CA GLN A 289 -14.80 -3.15 22.30
C GLN A 289 -14.96 -3.14 20.77
N TYR A 290 -13.97 -3.70 20.06
CA TYR A 290 -14.03 -3.91 18.61
C TYR A 290 -15.17 -4.86 18.23
N CYS A 291 -15.81 -4.65 17.07
CA CYS A 291 -16.87 -5.55 16.61
C CYS A 291 -16.36 -6.99 16.41
N GLN A 292 -15.18 -7.18 15.83
CA GLN A 292 -14.47 -8.46 15.85
C GLN A 292 -13.01 -8.28 15.46
N GLU A 293 -12.17 -9.25 15.82
CA GLU A 293 -10.74 -9.28 15.50
C GLU A 293 -10.37 -10.64 14.93
N VAL A 294 -9.90 -10.71 13.68
CA VAL A 294 -9.51 -11.95 13.01
C VAL A 294 -8.00 -11.96 12.74
N ARG A 295 -7.30 -13.00 13.20
CA ARG A 295 -5.87 -13.18 12.92
C ARG A 295 -5.66 -13.67 11.49
N ALA A 296 -4.77 -13.00 10.76
CA ALA A 296 -4.61 -13.19 9.32
C ALA A 296 -3.97 -14.53 8.88
N PRO A 297 -2.91 -15.09 9.51
CA PRO A 297 -2.09 -16.13 8.87
C PRO A 297 -2.82 -17.36 8.30
N ARG A 298 -3.77 -17.94 9.05
CA ARG A 298 -4.51 -19.13 8.57
C ARG A 298 -5.61 -18.77 7.56
N VAL A 299 -6.23 -17.59 7.73
CA VAL A 299 -7.24 -17.08 6.80
C VAL A 299 -6.59 -16.76 5.47
N GLU A 300 -5.42 -16.11 5.49
CA GLU A 300 -4.66 -15.77 4.30
C GLU A 300 -4.15 -17.01 3.57
N ALA A 301 -3.61 -18.00 4.29
CA ALA A 301 -3.18 -19.26 3.69
C ALA A 301 -4.33 -19.98 2.96
N GLU A 302 -5.54 -19.94 3.53
CA GLU A 302 -6.73 -20.49 2.88
C GLU A 302 -7.09 -19.71 1.60
N VAL A 303 -7.11 -18.38 1.67
CA VAL A 303 -7.41 -17.55 0.49
C VAL A 303 -6.35 -17.72 -0.61
N GLU A 304 -5.07 -17.80 -0.25
CA GLU A 304 -3.98 -18.07 -1.19
C GLU A 304 -4.16 -19.42 -1.88
N ARG A 305 -4.51 -20.47 -1.12
CA ARG A 305 -4.79 -21.80 -1.68
C ARG A 305 -5.93 -21.76 -2.70
N GLN A 306 -7.03 -21.08 -2.37
CA GLN A 306 -8.17 -20.95 -3.28
C GLN A 306 -7.83 -20.14 -4.53
N LEU A 307 -7.06 -19.05 -4.39
CA LEU A 307 -6.58 -18.26 -5.51
C LEU A 307 -5.72 -19.10 -6.47
N LEU A 308 -4.73 -19.82 -5.95
CA LEU A 308 -3.81 -20.62 -6.77
C LEU A 308 -4.54 -21.77 -7.47
N ALA A 309 -5.52 -22.39 -6.81
CA ALA A 309 -6.38 -23.40 -7.43
C ALA A 309 -7.23 -22.81 -8.56
N ALA A 310 -7.77 -21.61 -8.38
CA ALA A 310 -8.58 -20.93 -9.40
C ALA A 310 -7.77 -20.51 -10.64
N LEU A 311 -6.48 -20.16 -10.46
CA LEU A 311 -5.58 -19.75 -11.55
C LEU A 311 -4.87 -20.92 -12.25
N ALA A 312 -4.97 -22.14 -11.70
CA ALA A 312 -4.29 -23.31 -12.25
C ALA A 312 -4.68 -23.65 -13.71
N PRO A 313 -5.95 -23.52 -14.15
CA PRO A 313 -6.34 -23.83 -15.52
C PRO A 313 -5.72 -22.90 -16.58
N ASP A 314 -5.50 -21.63 -16.26
CA ASP A 314 -5.11 -20.59 -17.23
C ASP A 314 -3.60 -20.31 -17.27
N ARG A 315 -2.77 -21.19 -16.69
CA ARG A 315 -1.31 -20.98 -16.53
C ARG A 315 -0.59 -20.66 -17.83
N LEU A 316 -0.94 -21.34 -18.91
CA LEU A 316 -0.30 -21.12 -20.22
C LEU A 316 -0.70 -19.77 -20.81
N ALA A 317 -1.99 -19.42 -20.77
CA ALA A 317 -2.49 -18.14 -21.26
C ALA A 317 -1.88 -16.96 -20.49
N ILE A 318 -1.76 -17.07 -19.16
CA ILE A 318 -1.09 -16.07 -18.31
C ILE A 318 0.38 -15.94 -18.70
N THR A 319 1.06 -17.06 -18.99
CA THR A 319 2.48 -17.06 -19.37
C THR A 319 2.69 -16.33 -20.70
N LEU A 320 1.90 -16.66 -21.72
CA LEU A 320 1.97 -16.01 -23.04
C LEU A 320 1.67 -14.51 -22.96
N ALA A 321 0.56 -14.13 -22.30
CA ALA A 321 0.21 -12.72 -22.12
C ALA A 321 1.28 -11.92 -21.36
N THR A 322 2.00 -12.56 -20.42
CA THR A 322 3.09 -11.92 -19.70
C THR A 322 4.30 -11.69 -20.60
N LEU A 323 4.62 -12.63 -21.49
CA LEU A 323 5.71 -12.48 -22.46
C LEU A 323 5.39 -11.36 -23.47
N ASP A 324 4.17 -11.35 -24.01
CA ASP A 324 3.71 -10.31 -24.93
C ASP A 324 3.77 -8.91 -24.29
N ALA A 325 3.38 -8.80 -23.02
CA ALA A 325 3.46 -7.54 -22.28
C ALA A 325 4.91 -7.07 -22.05
N ILE A 326 5.84 -8.00 -21.80
CA ILE A 326 7.26 -7.68 -21.67
C ILE A 326 7.82 -7.18 -23.02
N ASP A 327 7.44 -7.82 -24.12
CA ASP A 327 7.90 -7.41 -25.45
C ASP A 327 7.34 -6.07 -25.87
N ALA A 328 6.05 -5.83 -25.63
CA ALA A 328 5.44 -4.52 -25.84
C ALA A 328 6.15 -3.43 -25.01
N ASP A 329 6.53 -3.73 -23.76
CA ASP A 329 7.27 -2.81 -22.89
C ASP A 329 8.68 -2.50 -23.43
N ILE A 330 9.42 -3.52 -23.88
CA ILE A 330 10.75 -3.35 -24.46
C ILE A 330 10.68 -2.52 -25.75
N HIS A 331 9.77 -2.87 -26.66
CA HIS A 331 9.57 -2.13 -27.91
C HIS A 331 9.13 -0.69 -27.66
N GLY A 332 8.24 -0.47 -26.69
CA GLY A 332 7.83 0.87 -26.27
C GLY A 332 9.01 1.70 -25.77
N LEU A 333 9.88 1.12 -24.94
CA LEU A 333 11.09 1.81 -24.48
C LEU A 333 12.10 2.08 -25.60
N GLU A 334 12.30 1.13 -26.52
CA GLU A 334 13.19 1.32 -27.67
C GLU A 334 12.73 2.48 -28.56
N ARG A 335 11.42 2.60 -28.79
CA ARG A 335 10.83 3.73 -29.53
C ARG A 335 11.12 5.08 -28.86
N GLN A 336 11.05 5.13 -27.52
CA GLN A 336 11.33 6.33 -26.75
C GLN A 336 12.81 6.73 -26.81
N TRP A 337 13.72 5.76 -26.82
CA TRP A 337 15.15 5.99 -27.02
C TRP A 337 15.44 6.48 -28.44
N THR A 338 14.80 5.88 -29.44
CA THR A 338 14.94 6.28 -30.85
C THR A 338 14.56 7.75 -31.04
N LEU A 339 13.39 8.16 -30.55
CA LEU A 339 12.95 9.56 -30.61
C LEU A 339 13.85 10.51 -29.81
N LYS A 340 14.43 10.05 -28.68
CA LYS A 340 15.41 10.83 -27.89
C LYS A 340 16.69 11.08 -28.69
N ARG A 341 17.16 10.08 -29.45
CA ARG A 341 18.35 10.16 -30.31
C ARG A 341 18.11 11.07 -31.51
N GLU A 342 17.04 10.83 -32.26
CA GLU A 342 16.68 11.63 -33.44
C GLU A 342 16.56 13.12 -33.11
N ARG A 343 15.94 13.46 -31.97
CA ARG A 343 15.86 14.85 -31.52
C ARG A 343 17.24 15.44 -31.23
N ALA A 344 18.10 14.71 -30.52
CA ALA A 344 19.43 15.21 -30.17
C ALA A 344 20.27 15.45 -31.42
N GLU A 345 20.22 14.53 -32.39
CA GLU A 345 20.85 14.66 -33.70
C GLU A 345 20.31 15.86 -34.46
N TYR A 346 18.98 16.04 -34.49
CA TYR A 346 18.35 17.20 -35.12
C TYR A 346 18.75 18.54 -34.48
N GLU A 347 18.76 18.62 -33.15
CA GLU A 347 19.18 19.84 -32.43
C GLU A 347 20.67 20.15 -32.67
N CYS A 348 21.53 19.14 -32.74
CA CYS A 348 22.94 19.29 -33.07
C CYS A 348 23.13 19.79 -34.52
N GLU A 349 22.45 19.17 -35.48
CA GLU A 349 22.49 19.57 -36.89
C GLU A 349 21.94 21.00 -37.09
N ARG A 350 20.89 21.37 -36.36
CA ARG A 350 20.37 22.74 -36.37
C ARG A 350 21.39 23.74 -35.81
N ALA A 351 22.07 23.42 -34.71
CA ALA A 351 23.11 24.27 -34.14
C ALA A 351 24.31 24.42 -35.10
N ARG A 352 24.70 23.33 -35.77
CA ARG A 352 25.74 23.35 -36.81
C ARG A 352 25.38 24.30 -37.96
N ARG A 353 24.16 24.20 -38.50
CA ARG A 353 23.68 25.10 -39.57
C ARG A 353 23.65 26.56 -39.14
N GLN A 354 23.34 26.85 -37.88
CA GLN A 354 23.38 28.21 -37.34
C GLN A 354 24.82 28.73 -37.27
N TYR A 355 25.77 27.90 -36.85
CA TYR A 355 27.19 28.24 -36.86
C TYR A 355 27.72 28.47 -38.27
N ASP A 356 27.44 27.56 -39.21
CA ASP A 356 27.88 27.63 -40.61
C ASP A 356 27.33 28.87 -41.35
N ALA A 357 26.18 29.39 -40.92
CA ALA A 357 25.55 30.57 -41.52
C ALA A 357 26.13 31.91 -41.02
N VAL A 358 26.96 31.93 -39.97
CA VAL A 358 27.52 33.16 -39.42
C VAL A 358 28.78 33.57 -40.15
N GLU A 359 28.86 34.85 -40.52
CA GLU A 359 30.06 35.41 -41.12
C GLU A 359 31.24 35.42 -40.14
N PRO A 360 32.47 35.06 -40.58
CA PRO A 360 33.66 34.97 -39.72
C PRO A 360 34.03 36.25 -38.96
N GLU A 361 33.59 37.41 -39.45
CA GLU A 361 33.85 38.72 -38.86
C GLU A 361 33.10 38.92 -37.54
N ASN A 362 31.95 38.25 -37.36
CA ASN A 362 31.15 38.28 -36.13
C ASN A 362 31.69 37.33 -35.04
N ARG A 363 32.96 37.51 -34.67
CA ARG A 363 33.73 36.59 -33.81
C ARG A 363 33.06 36.21 -32.49
N LEU A 364 32.38 37.14 -31.82
CA LEU A 364 31.69 36.86 -30.55
C LEU A 364 30.46 35.96 -30.74
N VAL A 365 29.71 36.17 -31.82
CA VAL A 365 28.53 35.36 -32.17
C VAL A 365 28.98 33.97 -32.61
N ALA A 366 30.01 33.89 -33.45
CA ALA A 366 30.60 32.63 -33.89
C ALA A 366 31.06 31.76 -32.70
N ARG A 367 31.78 32.34 -31.72
CA ARG A 367 32.19 31.62 -30.49
C ARG A 367 31.01 31.13 -29.65
N SER A 368 29.94 31.91 -29.55
CA SER A 368 28.74 31.51 -28.80
C SER A 368 28.00 30.35 -29.47
N LEU A 369 27.87 30.40 -30.81
CA LEU A 369 27.25 29.34 -31.59
C LEU A 369 28.11 28.08 -31.64
N GLU A 370 29.44 28.21 -31.72
CA GLU A 370 30.40 27.11 -31.61
C GLU A 370 30.25 26.40 -30.25
N ALA A 371 30.26 27.15 -29.15
CA ALA A 371 30.05 26.59 -27.81
C ALA A 371 28.67 25.89 -27.69
N THR A 372 27.64 26.45 -28.34
CA THR A 372 26.31 25.83 -28.38
C THR A 372 26.34 24.52 -29.18
N TRP A 373 27.01 24.50 -30.34
CA TRP A 373 27.15 23.30 -31.16
C TRP A 373 27.98 22.22 -30.47
N GLU A 374 29.13 22.56 -29.86
CA GLU A 374 29.93 21.63 -29.07
C GLU A 374 29.13 21.01 -27.92
N SER A 375 28.32 21.82 -27.23
CA SER A 375 27.44 21.34 -26.16
C SER A 375 26.43 20.32 -26.69
N LYS A 376 25.78 20.62 -27.82
CA LYS A 376 24.83 19.69 -28.47
C LYS A 376 25.49 18.44 -29.00
N LEU A 377 26.73 18.52 -29.47
CA LEU A 377 27.51 17.35 -29.92
C LEU A 377 27.80 16.41 -28.74
N ARG A 378 28.20 16.96 -27.58
CA ARG A 378 28.39 16.19 -26.35
C ARG A 378 27.09 15.54 -25.86
N ASP A 379 25.96 16.23 -26.00
CA ASP A 379 24.65 15.67 -25.66
C ASP A 379 24.31 14.45 -26.53
N VAL A 380 24.56 14.51 -27.84
CA VAL A 380 24.37 13.37 -28.77
C VAL A 380 25.23 12.19 -28.36
N GLU A 381 26.53 12.43 -28.14
CA GLU A 381 27.46 11.36 -27.74
C GLU A 381 27.01 10.68 -26.44
N LYS A 382 26.63 11.47 -25.43
CA LYS A 382 26.13 10.96 -24.16
C LYS A 382 24.87 10.11 -24.34
N ILE A 383 23.88 10.59 -25.09
CA ILE A 383 22.63 9.87 -25.34
C ILE A 383 22.90 8.54 -26.06
N GLU A 384 23.85 8.52 -26.99
CA GLU A 384 24.23 7.31 -27.71
C GLU A 384 24.91 6.28 -26.79
N GLN A 385 25.81 6.73 -25.92
CA GLN A 385 26.44 5.87 -24.91
C GLN A 385 25.41 5.28 -23.93
N ASP A 386 24.44 6.09 -23.49
CA ASP A 386 23.38 5.64 -22.59
C ASP A 386 22.43 4.64 -23.28
N TYR A 387 22.07 4.87 -24.55
CA TYR A 387 21.28 3.92 -25.35
C TYR A 387 21.99 2.57 -25.51
N ARG A 388 23.29 2.57 -25.84
CA ARG A 388 24.08 1.32 -25.96
C ARG A 388 24.12 0.55 -24.65
N ARG A 389 24.27 1.25 -23.53
CA ARG A 389 24.24 0.64 -22.19
C ARG A 389 22.90 0.00 -21.91
N TRP A 390 21.81 0.75 -22.10
CA TRP A 390 20.45 0.25 -21.93
C TRP A 390 20.18 -0.98 -22.80
N LYS A 391 20.54 -0.94 -24.09
CA LYS A 391 20.35 -2.05 -25.03
C LYS A 391 21.09 -3.33 -24.61
N LYS A 392 22.32 -3.19 -24.10
CA LYS A 392 23.10 -4.31 -23.57
C LYS A 392 22.45 -4.93 -22.33
N GLU A 393 21.95 -4.10 -21.41
CA GLU A 393 21.23 -4.55 -20.21
C GLU A 393 19.96 -5.30 -20.57
N GLN A 394 19.17 -4.84 -21.55
CA GLN A 394 17.95 -5.52 -21.98
C GLN A 394 18.23 -6.87 -22.64
N THR A 395 19.24 -6.94 -23.51
CA THR A 395 19.60 -8.19 -24.22
C THR A 395 20.07 -9.28 -23.25
N THR A 396 20.67 -8.89 -22.13
CA THR A 396 21.16 -9.82 -21.11
C THR A 396 20.02 -10.35 -20.21
N ALA A 397 18.86 -9.68 -20.16
CA ALA A 397 17.80 -9.96 -19.19
C ALA A 397 16.90 -11.15 -19.56
N LEU A 398 16.67 -11.44 -20.85
CA LEU A 398 15.92 -12.62 -21.32
C LEU A 398 16.35 -13.03 -22.72
N SER A 399 17.08 -14.14 -22.86
CA SER A 399 17.39 -14.71 -24.17
C SER A 399 16.14 -15.35 -24.80
N ALA A 400 16.14 -15.48 -26.13
CA ALA A 400 15.06 -16.16 -26.88
C ALA A 400 14.86 -17.63 -26.42
N ASP A 401 15.94 -18.29 -26.03
CA ASP A 401 15.92 -19.67 -25.53
C ASP A 401 15.31 -19.77 -24.12
N ASP A 402 15.56 -18.78 -23.25
CA ASP A 402 14.91 -18.70 -21.94
C ASP A 402 13.40 -18.44 -22.07
N ARG A 403 13.00 -17.64 -23.06
CA ARG A 403 11.59 -17.37 -23.36
C ARG A 403 10.87 -18.60 -23.90
N ALA A 404 11.49 -19.35 -24.81
CA ALA A 404 10.94 -20.60 -25.32
C ALA A 404 10.78 -21.65 -24.22
N ARG A 405 11.75 -21.75 -23.31
CA ARG A 405 11.66 -22.61 -22.11
C ARG A 405 10.53 -22.18 -21.19
N ILE A 406 10.39 -20.89 -20.89
CA ILE A 406 9.30 -20.36 -20.04
C ILE A 406 7.93 -20.66 -20.66
N ALA A 407 7.77 -20.49 -21.97
CA ALA A 407 6.52 -20.80 -22.67
C ALA A 407 6.21 -22.31 -22.70
N ALA A 408 7.22 -23.18 -22.84
CA ALA A 408 7.05 -24.63 -22.92
C ALA A 408 6.69 -25.30 -21.58
N PHE A 409 7.26 -24.82 -20.46
CA PHE A 409 7.00 -25.38 -19.13
C PHE A 409 5.82 -24.71 -18.42
N GLY A 410 5.44 -23.51 -18.84
CA GLY A 410 4.47 -22.66 -18.15
C GLY A 410 5.02 -22.17 -16.80
N ILE A 411 4.45 -21.07 -16.29
CA ILE A 411 4.87 -20.53 -14.99
C ILE A 411 4.43 -21.46 -13.86
N ASP A 412 5.36 -21.82 -12.96
CA ASP A 412 5.00 -22.45 -11.69
C ASP A 412 4.43 -21.46 -10.71
N LEU A 413 3.11 -21.24 -10.79
CA LEU A 413 2.41 -20.22 -10.01
C LEU A 413 2.65 -20.35 -8.49
N PRO A 414 2.59 -21.54 -7.85
CA PRO A 414 2.92 -21.68 -6.43
C PRO A 414 4.35 -21.27 -6.06
N ASP A 415 5.37 -21.67 -6.84
CA ASP A 415 6.76 -21.31 -6.57
C ASP A 415 7.01 -19.81 -6.85
N LEU A 416 6.50 -19.28 -7.97
CA LEU A 416 6.55 -17.85 -8.26
C LEU A 416 5.87 -17.04 -7.15
N TRP A 417 4.70 -17.51 -6.70
CA TRP A 417 3.97 -16.86 -5.61
C TRP A 417 4.84 -16.68 -4.38
N GLN A 418 5.69 -17.65 -4.03
CA GLN A 418 6.59 -17.56 -2.88
C GLN A 418 7.77 -16.57 -3.09
N ARG A 419 8.17 -16.30 -4.34
CA ARG A 419 9.30 -15.42 -4.68
C ARG A 419 8.90 -13.95 -4.85
N ILE A 420 7.67 -13.68 -5.26
CA ILE A 420 7.20 -12.30 -5.51
C ILE A 420 6.98 -11.50 -4.21
N GLU A 421 7.10 -10.17 -4.32
CA GLU A 421 6.87 -9.28 -3.17
C GLU A 421 5.40 -9.30 -2.72
N ASN A 422 5.14 -9.08 -1.43
CA ASN A 422 3.77 -8.98 -0.89
C ASN A 422 2.94 -7.87 -1.56
N SER A 423 3.56 -6.82 -2.08
CA SER A 423 2.88 -5.77 -2.85
C SER A 423 2.25 -6.34 -4.14
N GLN A 424 2.97 -7.23 -4.83
CA GLN A 424 2.53 -7.91 -6.05
C GLN A 424 1.48 -8.96 -5.76
N ARG A 425 1.66 -9.78 -4.71
CA ARG A 425 0.64 -10.75 -4.24
C ARG A 425 -0.71 -10.09 -3.99
N LYS A 426 -0.71 -8.96 -3.30
CA LYS A 426 -1.91 -8.17 -3.02
C LYS A 426 -2.56 -7.61 -4.28
N ALA A 427 -1.75 -7.16 -5.24
CA ALA A 427 -2.26 -6.67 -6.51
C ALA A 427 -2.96 -7.81 -7.27
N MET A 428 -2.32 -8.98 -7.39
CA MET A 428 -2.93 -10.17 -8.00
C MET A 428 -4.22 -10.59 -7.29
N LEU A 429 -4.22 -10.66 -5.96
CA LEU A 429 -5.43 -10.98 -5.18
C LEU A 429 -6.58 -10.04 -5.52
N ARG A 430 -6.33 -8.73 -5.69
CA ARG A 430 -7.37 -7.74 -5.96
C ARG A 430 -7.87 -7.74 -7.40
N LEU A 431 -7.07 -8.25 -8.35
CA LEU A 431 -7.50 -8.46 -9.73
C LEU A 431 -8.50 -9.62 -9.84
N VAL A 432 -8.42 -10.60 -8.94
CA VAL A 432 -9.23 -11.82 -8.99
C VAL A 432 -10.37 -11.80 -7.95
N ILE A 433 -10.13 -11.19 -6.79
CA ILE A 433 -11.04 -11.14 -5.65
C ILE A 433 -11.56 -9.71 -5.44
N ASP A 434 -12.88 -9.56 -5.41
CA ASP A 434 -13.54 -8.29 -5.08
C ASP A 434 -13.34 -7.97 -3.59
N LYS A 435 -13.76 -8.91 -2.74
CA LYS A 435 -13.72 -8.79 -1.28
C LYS A 435 -13.71 -10.14 -0.59
N VAL A 436 -13.16 -10.17 0.62
CA VAL A 436 -13.18 -11.35 1.49
C VAL A 436 -13.93 -11.01 2.77
N ILE A 437 -15.04 -11.70 3.00
CA ILE A 437 -15.88 -11.51 4.17
C ILE A 437 -15.42 -12.49 5.25
N LEU A 438 -15.11 -11.97 6.44
CA LEU A 438 -14.62 -12.73 7.58
C LEU A 438 -15.62 -12.64 8.74
N ASP A 439 -16.03 -13.77 9.27
CA ASP A 439 -16.88 -13.84 10.45
C ASP A 439 -16.43 -14.90 11.43
N GLN A 440 -15.92 -14.45 12.58
CA GLN A 440 -15.46 -15.34 13.64
C GLN A 440 -16.48 -15.53 14.77
N ARG A 441 -17.65 -14.90 14.69
CA ARG A 441 -18.70 -14.98 15.71
C ARG A 441 -19.72 -16.09 15.43
N ARG A 442 -19.76 -16.61 14.19
CA ARG A 442 -20.69 -17.68 13.79
C ARG A 442 -20.47 -19.00 14.51
N ALA A 443 -19.22 -19.37 14.76
CA ALA A 443 -18.88 -20.62 15.43
C ALA A 443 -17.63 -20.45 16.30
N LYS A 444 -17.65 -21.07 17.49
CA LYS A 444 -16.52 -21.05 18.43
C LYS A 444 -15.30 -21.71 17.79
N GLY A 445 -14.14 -21.08 17.94
CA GLY A 445 -12.87 -21.61 17.44
C GLY A 445 -12.73 -21.66 15.92
N MET A 446 -13.73 -21.20 15.16
CA MET A 446 -13.73 -21.18 13.71
C MET A 446 -13.80 -19.74 13.19
N VAL A 447 -13.35 -19.55 11.94
CA VAL A 447 -13.56 -18.34 11.16
C VAL A 447 -14.25 -18.76 9.87
N TRP A 448 -15.45 -18.25 9.65
CA TRP A 448 -16.13 -18.36 8.36
C TRP A 448 -15.54 -17.34 7.40
N ILE A 449 -15.20 -17.80 6.21
CA ILE A 449 -14.61 -17.01 5.13
C ILE A 449 -15.55 -17.13 3.94
N ARG A 450 -15.98 -15.99 3.39
CA ARG A 450 -16.63 -15.94 2.08
C ARG A 450 -15.82 -15.09 1.14
N ILE A 451 -15.28 -15.72 0.11
CA ILE A 451 -14.52 -15.05 -0.96
C ILE A 451 -15.52 -14.68 -2.05
N VAL A 452 -15.60 -13.38 -2.35
CA VAL A 452 -16.40 -12.87 -3.47
C VAL A 452 -15.43 -12.53 -4.60
N TRP A 453 -15.56 -13.24 -5.71
CA TRP A 453 -14.71 -13.11 -6.89
C TRP A 453 -15.14 -11.89 -7.71
N GLN A 454 -14.24 -11.34 -8.53
CA GLN A 454 -14.58 -10.22 -9.43
C GLN A 454 -15.65 -10.58 -10.46
N THR A 455 -15.83 -11.87 -10.74
CA THR A 455 -16.91 -12.41 -11.59
C THR A 455 -18.29 -12.37 -10.91
N GLY A 456 -18.37 -12.01 -9.63
CA GLY A 456 -19.60 -12.07 -8.84
C GLY A 456 -19.88 -13.44 -8.20
N ALA A 457 -19.16 -14.49 -8.59
CA ALA A 457 -19.22 -15.78 -7.92
C ALA A 457 -18.79 -15.66 -6.44
N ALA A 458 -19.25 -16.58 -5.60
CA ALA A 458 -18.85 -16.63 -4.20
C ALA A 458 -18.56 -18.06 -3.75
N THR A 459 -17.49 -18.23 -2.97
CA THR A 459 -17.12 -19.50 -2.34
C THR A 459 -16.99 -19.34 -0.85
N GLU A 460 -17.45 -20.33 -0.08
CA GLU A 460 -17.46 -20.30 1.38
C GLU A 460 -16.55 -21.37 1.96
N HIS A 461 -15.78 -21.00 2.99
CA HIS A 461 -14.75 -21.82 3.60
C HIS A 461 -14.75 -21.63 5.12
N TRP A 462 -14.23 -22.64 5.83
CA TRP A 462 -14.10 -22.62 7.29
C TRP A 462 -12.65 -22.86 7.68
N VAL A 463 -12.14 -22.02 8.59
CA VAL A 463 -10.76 -22.13 9.07
C VAL A 463 -10.74 -22.20 10.59
N MET A 464 -10.10 -23.24 11.12
CA MET A 464 -9.86 -23.39 12.55
C MET A 464 -8.86 -22.33 13.05
N ARG A 465 -9.24 -21.57 14.08
CA ARG A 465 -8.35 -20.62 14.75
C ARG A 465 -7.45 -21.35 15.75
N LYS A 466 -6.31 -20.73 16.08
CA LYS A 466 -5.56 -21.11 17.27
C LYS A 466 -6.17 -20.43 18.49
N THR A 467 -6.57 -21.19 19.49
CA THR A 467 -7.05 -20.66 20.77
C THR A 467 -6.13 -21.05 21.91
N GLN A 468 -5.93 -20.12 22.84
CA GLN A 468 -5.19 -20.40 24.07
C GLN A 468 -6.01 -21.24 25.06
N SER A 469 -7.35 -21.23 24.93
CA SER A 469 -8.26 -22.01 25.75
C SER A 469 -9.06 -23.00 24.92
N TYR A 470 -9.20 -24.23 25.42
CA TYR A 470 -10.08 -25.24 24.84
C TYR A 470 -11.57 -24.89 24.94
N ALA A 471 -11.98 -24.00 25.87
CA ALA A 471 -13.36 -23.49 25.90
C ALA A 471 -13.73 -22.67 24.65
N GLU A 472 -12.72 -22.12 23.97
CA GLU A 472 -12.89 -21.35 22.73
C GLU A 472 -12.47 -22.16 21.50
N SER A 473 -12.00 -23.40 21.67
CA SER A 473 -11.56 -24.26 20.57
C SER A 473 -12.75 -24.75 19.76
N ALA A 474 -12.52 -24.95 18.46
CA ALA A 474 -13.46 -25.67 17.64
C ALA A 474 -13.49 -27.13 18.12
N HIS A 475 -14.67 -27.76 18.06
CA HIS A 475 -14.86 -29.18 18.36
C HIS A 475 -14.41 -29.60 19.78
N ALA A 476 -14.45 -28.69 20.76
CA ALA A 476 -14.15 -29.02 22.15
C ALA A 476 -15.04 -30.15 22.68
N ASP A 477 -16.32 -30.14 22.31
CA ASP A 477 -17.29 -31.17 22.72
C ASP A 477 -16.97 -32.54 22.11
N VAL A 478 -16.59 -32.58 20.82
CA VAL A 478 -16.17 -33.81 20.13
C VAL A 478 -14.89 -34.36 20.74
N LEU A 479 -13.93 -33.49 21.05
CA LEU A 479 -12.68 -33.88 21.68
C LEU A 479 -12.91 -34.43 23.09
N GLU A 480 -13.79 -33.80 23.87
CA GLU A 480 -14.20 -34.29 25.19
C GLU A 480 -14.84 -35.68 25.08
N GLN A 481 -15.78 -35.84 24.13
CA GLN A 481 -16.45 -37.12 23.90
C GLN A 481 -15.44 -38.23 23.54
N ARG A 482 -14.52 -38.00 22.58
CA ARG A 482 -13.51 -39.01 22.21
C ARG A 482 -12.57 -39.35 23.36
N ILE A 483 -12.16 -38.36 24.17
CA ILE A 483 -11.33 -38.63 25.36
C ILE A 483 -12.12 -39.46 26.38
N ARG A 484 -13.42 -39.19 26.59
CA ARG A 484 -14.27 -40.01 27.47
C ARG A 484 -14.40 -41.45 26.96
N GLU A 485 -14.61 -41.64 25.66
CA GLU A 485 -14.72 -42.96 25.02
C GLU A 485 -13.42 -43.77 25.16
N PHE A 486 -12.27 -43.19 24.81
CA PHE A 486 -10.98 -43.89 24.95
C PHE A 486 -10.61 -44.15 26.41
N ASN A 487 -10.94 -43.22 27.31
CA ASN A 487 -10.73 -43.41 28.73
C ASN A 487 -11.66 -44.51 29.30
N GLY A 488 -12.91 -44.57 28.85
CA GLY A 488 -13.85 -45.65 29.19
C GLY A 488 -13.41 -47.01 28.66
N ALA A 489 -12.73 -47.04 27.51
CA ALA A 489 -12.07 -48.24 26.96
C ALA A 489 -10.77 -48.64 27.68
N GLY A 490 -10.42 -47.94 28.77
CA GLY A 490 -9.26 -48.26 29.60
C GLY A 490 -7.91 -47.80 29.03
N MET A 491 -7.91 -46.86 28.08
CA MET A 491 -6.66 -46.36 27.49
C MET A 491 -5.96 -45.36 28.41
N MET A 492 -4.63 -45.44 28.49
CA MET A 492 -3.81 -44.46 29.20
C MET A 492 -3.58 -43.19 28.38
N ASP A 493 -3.37 -42.05 29.04
CA ASP A 493 -3.24 -40.71 28.43
C ASP A 493 -2.31 -40.65 27.21
N ALA A 494 -1.18 -41.38 27.20
CA ALA A 494 -0.27 -41.44 26.05
C ALA A 494 -0.89 -42.14 24.82
N ARG A 495 -1.59 -43.26 25.04
CA ARG A 495 -2.29 -43.98 23.97
C ARG A 495 -3.51 -43.21 23.47
N ILE A 496 -4.20 -42.49 24.37
CA ILE A 496 -5.27 -41.57 23.99
C ILE A 496 -4.70 -40.48 23.06
N ALA A 497 -3.54 -39.90 23.38
CA ALA A 497 -2.89 -38.90 22.53
C ALA A 497 -2.56 -39.46 21.13
N ASP A 498 -1.99 -40.66 21.06
CA ASP A 498 -1.70 -41.32 19.78
C ASP A 498 -2.96 -41.61 18.97
N ALA A 499 -4.03 -42.10 19.61
CA ALA A 499 -5.31 -42.37 18.96
C ALA A 499 -5.97 -41.09 18.41
N LEU A 500 -5.98 -40.00 19.20
CA LEU A 500 -6.48 -38.70 18.75
C LEU A 500 -5.68 -38.17 17.55
N ASN A 501 -4.35 -38.32 17.57
CA ASN A 501 -3.49 -37.91 16.47
C ASN A 501 -3.73 -38.74 15.20
N ALA A 502 -3.96 -40.05 15.35
CA ALA A 502 -4.28 -40.98 14.26
C ALA A 502 -5.63 -40.67 13.61
N GLU A 503 -6.62 -40.22 14.40
CA GLU A 503 -7.91 -39.73 13.89
C GLU A 503 -7.84 -38.37 13.21
N GLY A 504 -6.65 -37.76 13.13
CA GLY A 504 -6.45 -36.46 12.50
C GLY A 504 -6.88 -35.27 13.35
N LEU A 505 -7.31 -35.50 14.60
CA LEU A 505 -7.64 -34.42 15.54
C LEU A 505 -6.37 -33.63 15.89
N ARG A 506 -6.56 -32.34 16.19
CA ARG A 506 -5.49 -31.41 16.54
C ARG A 506 -5.82 -30.66 17.82
N ASN A 507 -4.78 -30.32 18.56
CA ASN A 507 -4.89 -29.56 19.79
C ASN A 507 -5.35 -28.11 19.51
N SER A 508 -5.70 -27.32 20.54
CA SER A 508 -6.24 -25.96 20.36
C SER A 508 -5.27 -24.97 19.68
N LEU A 509 -3.97 -25.29 19.65
CA LEU A 509 -2.91 -24.53 18.97
C LEU A 509 -2.60 -25.07 17.56
N GLY A 510 -3.29 -26.14 17.15
CA GLY A 510 -3.13 -26.81 15.85
C GLY A 510 -1.98 -27.80 15.77
N GLY A 511 -1.38 -28.19 16.90
CA GLY A 511 -0.36 -29.23 17.00
C GLY A 511 -0.93 -30.62 17.30
N MET A 512 -0.04 -31.59 17.44
CA MET A 512 -0.37 -32.94 17.91
C MET A 512 -0.65 -32.95 19.42
N PHE A 513 -1.42 -33.93 19.87
CA PHE A 513 -1.61 -34.23 21.27
C PHE A 513 -0.39 -34.98 21.82
N ASP A 514 0.03 -34.61 23.01
CA ASP A 514 0.96 -35.39 23.82
C ASP A 514 0.27 -35.88 25.10
N HIS A 515 0.94 -36.75 25.85
CA HIS A 515 0.46 -37.25 27.14
C HIS A 515 0.02 -36.12 28.08
N ASN A 516 0.82 -35.04 28.16
CA ASN A 516 0.56 -33.95 29.09
C ASN A 516 -0.67 -33.13 28.70
N THR A 517 -0.90 -32.90 27.41
CA THR A 517 -2.09 -32.23 26.90
C THR A 517 -3.34 -33.02 27.23
N VAL A 518 -3.33 -34.33 27.00
CA VAL A 518 -4.47 -35.21 27.35
C VAL A 518 -4.70 -35.25 28.86
N HIS A 519 -3.64 -35.32 29.66
CA HIS A 519 -3.72 -35.26 31.12
C HIS A 519 -4.42 -33.98 31.61
N LEU A 520 -4.01 -32.81 31.08
CA LEU A 520 -4.59 -31.52 31.41
C LEU A 520 -6.06 -31.41 30.97
N LEU A 521 -6.39 -31.95 29.79
CA LEU A 521 -7.78 -31.98 29.29
C LEU A 521 -8.67 -32.87 30.15
N ARG A 522 -8.20 -34.07 30.52
CA ARG A 522 -8.91 -34.95 31.45
C ARG A 522 -9.18 -34.27 32.80
N ARG A 523 -8.19 -33.58 33.37
CA ARG A 523 -8.38 -32.80 34.60
C ARG A 523 -9.42 -31.70 34.41
N ARG A 524 -9.35 -30.96 33.30
CA ARG A 524 -10.29 -29.87 33.01
C ARG A 524 -11.74 -30.36 32.86
N TRP A 525 -11.94 -31.53 32.27
CA TRP A 525 -13.25 -32.13 32.05
C TRP A 525 -13.68 -33.12 33.12
N ASN A 526 -12.96 -33.17 34.26
CA ASN A 526 -13.23 -34.07 35.37
C ASN A 526 -13.35 -35.54 34.96
N ILE A 527 -12.49 -35.99 34.04
CA ILE A 527 -12.43 -37.38 33.59
C ILE A 527 -11.47 -38.16 34.52
N PRO A 528 -11.94 -39.17 35.28
CA PRO A 528 -11.10 -39.91 36.23
C PRO A 528 -10.09 -40.77 35.48
N THR A 529 -8.89 -40.90 36.03
CA THR A 529 -7.80 -41.67 35.39
C THR A 529 -8.07 -43.16 35.45
N VAL A 530 -7.65 -43.89 34.41
CA VAL A 530 -7.74 -45.37 34.34
C VAL A 530 -6.73 -46.05 35.27
N LYS A 531 -5.91 -45.29 35.99
CA LYS A 531 -4.97 -45.90 36.93
C LYS A 531 -5.70 -46.70 38.01
N ILE A 532 -5.17 -47.87 38.38
CA ILE A 532 -5.77 -48.79 39.38
C ILE A 532 -6.01 -48.07 40.73
N ASN A 533 -5.14 -47.14 41.09
CA ASN A 533 -5.23 -46.30 42.29
C ASN A 533 -5.96 -44.96 42.07
N GLY A 534 -6.51 -44.73 40.87
CA GLY A 534 -7.08 -43.45 40.50
C GLY A 534 -6.07 -42.30 40.68
N VAL A 535 -6.44 -41.34 41.53
CA VAL A 535 -5.63 -40.16 41.88
C VAL A 535 -4.91 -40.29 43.23
N GLU A 536 -5.14 -41.39 43.96
CA GLU A 536 -4.62 -41.61 45.31
C GLU A 536 -3.18 -42.14 45.28
N HIS A 537 -2.49 -42.13 46.42
CA HIS A 537 -1.17 -42.75 46.53
C HIS A 537 -1.29 -44.27 46.36
N ASN A 538 -0.30 -44.91 45.73
CA ASN A 538 -0.28 -46.37 45.64
C ASN A 538 -0.25 -46.95 47.06
N PRO A 539 -1.18 -47.86 47.42
CA PRO A 539 -1.11 -48.52 48.72
C PRO A 539 0.17 -49.36 48.78
N LEU A 540 0.72 -49.56 49.99
CA LEU A 540 1.90 -50.41 50.17
C LEU A 540 1.61 -51.85 49.70
N ARG A 541 0.38 -52.31 49.91
CA ARG A 541 -0.11 -53.61 49.44
C ARG A 541 -1.45 -53.44 48.73
N TRP A 542 -1.55 -54.01 47.54
CA TRP A 542 -2.79 -54.08 46.77
C TRP A 542 -3.75 -55.11 47.38
N SER A 543 -5.04 -55.02 47.06
CA SER A 543 -6.08 -55.92 47.58
C SER A 543 -5.91 -57.38 47.13
N ASP A 544 -5.18 -57.63 46.04
CA ASP A 544 -4.81 -58.96 45.56
C ASP A 544 -3.58 -59.55 46.28
N GLY A 545 -3.07 -58.86 47.31
CA GLY A 545 -1.93 -59.29 48.11
C GLY A 545 -0.57 -58.94 47.51
N SER A 546 -0.52 -58.42 46.27
CA SER A 546 0.71 -57.95 45.62
C SER A 546 1.18 -56.62 46.23
N TYR A 547 2.47 -56.32 46.11
CA TYR A 547 3.06 -55.08 46.65
C TYR A 547 3.13 -54.00 45.58
N SER A 548 2.91 -52.73 45.96
CA SER A 548 3.36 -51.63 45.12
C SER A 548 4.89 -51.52 45.17
N ILE A 549 5.51 -50.71 44.30
CA ILE A 549 6.96 -50.52 44.34
C ILE A 549 7.44 -50.01 45.70
N GLN A 550 6.71 -49.06 46.29
CA GLN A 550 7.02 -48.52 47.62
C GLN A 550 6.84 -49.58 48.71
N GLY A 551 5.79 -50.39 48.61
CA GLY A 551 5.59 -51.52 49.52
C GLY A 551 6.67 -52.60 49.39
N ALA A 552 7.08 -52.93 48.17
CA ALA A 552 8.14 -53.88 47.88
C ALA A 552 9.51 -53.38 48.36
N ALA A 553 9.78 -52.09 48.16
CA ALA A 553 10.97 -51.41 48.66
C ALA A 553 11.04 -51.48 50.19
N LEU A 554 9.93 -51.16 50.86
CA LEU A 554 9.81 -51.23 52.32
C LEU A 554 9.97 -52.66 52.85
N ALA A 555 9.27 -53.62 52.23
CA ALA A 555 9.31 -55.04 52.65
C ALA A 555 10.71 -55.68 52.49
N LEU A 556 11.51 -55.21 51.53
CA LEU A 556 12.86 -55.72 51.25
C LEU A 556 13.98 -54.84 51.86
N GLY A 557 13.65 -53.70 52.47
CA GLY A 557 14.64 -52.75 52.99
C GLY A 557 15.54 -52.11 51.92
N ILE A 558 15.04 -51.95 50.69
CA ILE A 558 15.78 -51.39 49.55
C ILE A 558 15.11 -50.14 48.99
N THR A 559 15.77 -49.43 48.07
CA THR A 559 15.19 -48.26 47.39
C THR A 559 14.26 -48.64 46.24
N ASP A 560 13.26 -47.81 45.93
CA ASP A 560 12.35 -47.96 44.79
C ASP A 560 13.10 -48.22 43.46
N GLN A 561 14.22 -47.53 43.24
CA GLN A 561 15.07 -47.72 42.06
C GLN A 561 15.67 -49.13 41.98
N THR A 562 16.00 -49.72 43.13
CA THR A 562 16.53 -51.08 43.21
C THR A 562 15.45 -52.10 42.88
N VAL A 563 14.20 -51.87 43.34
CA VAL A 563 13.04 -52.68 42.96
C VAL A 563 12.82 -52.66 41.44
N PHE A 564 12.83 -51.48 40.81
CA PHE A 564 12.74 -51.36 39.35
C PHE A 564 13.87 -52.10 38.61
N LYS A 565 15.09 -52.00 39.12
CA LYS A 565 16.27 -52.68 38.56
C LYS A 565 16.14 -54.20 38.68
N TRP A 566 15.56 -54.70 39.77
CA TRP A 566 15.36 -56.13 40.01
C TRP A 566 14.22 -56.70 39.17
N LEU A 567 13.12 -55.95 38.98
CA LEU A 567 12.08 -56.28 38.01
C LEU A 567 12.65 -56.37 36.59
N LYS A 568 13.46 -55.39 36.17
CA LYS A 568 14.10 -55.40 34.84
C LYS A 568 15.09 -56.56 34.64
N ARG A 569 15.73 -57.02 35.72
CA ARG A 569 16.68 -58.15 35.71
C ARG A 569 16.02 -59.51 35.95
N GLY A 570 14.68 -59.56 36.08
CA GLY A 570 13.93 -60.79 36.35
C GLY A 570 14.13 -61.38 37.75
N LYS A 571 14.71 -60.62 38.69
CA LYS A 571 14.91 -61.06 40.09
C LYS A 571 13.64 -60.94 40.93
N LEU A 572 12.78 -60.00 40.58
CA LEU A 572 11.44 -59.87 41.12
C LEU A 572 10.46 -60.11 39.98
N HIS A 573 9.35 -60.77 40.30
CA HIS A 573 8.24 -60.92 39.37
C HIS A 573 7.23 -59.83 39.69
N GLY A 574 6.81 -59.11 38.65
CA GLY A 574 5.79 -58.10 38.79
C GLY A 574 5.06 -57.91 37.47
N ARG A 575 3.81 -57.52 37.57
CA ARG A 575 2.94 -57.26 36.42
C ARG A 575 2.51 -55.80 36.42
N GLN A 576 2.34 -55.27 35.22
CA GLN A 576 1.58 -54.05 34.98
C GLN A 576 0.39 -54.43 34.11
N LEU A 577 -0.82 -54.02 34.47
CA LEU A 577 -2.00 -54.27 33.63
C LEU A 577 -1.88 -53.61 32.23
N ALA A 578 -1.17 -52.47 32.16
CA ALA A 578 -0.76 -51.83 30.92
C ALA A 578 0.50 -51.01 31.15
N LYS A 579 1.26 -50.73 30.08
CA LYS A 579 2.45 -49.87 30.15
C LYS A 579 2.06 -48.49 30.72
N GLY A 580 2.63 -48.15 31.88
CA GLY A 580 2.34 -46.89 32.61
C GLY A 580 1.35 -47.01 33.78
N GLN A 581 0.75 -48.19 33.99
CA GLN A 581 0.01 -48.50 35.22
C GLN A 581 0.96 -48.72 36.41
N PRO A 582 0.51 -48.54 37.66
CA PRO A 582 1.28 -48.95 38.83
C PRO A 582 1.72 -50.42 38.74
N TRP A 583 2.93 -50.72 39.22
CA TRP A 583 3.42 -52.10 39.29
C TRP A 583 2.76 -52.83 40.45
N GLN A 584 2.36 -54.06 40.18
CA GLN A 584 1.97 -55.08 41.15
C GLN A 584 3.12 -56.08 41.22
N VAL A 585 3.87 -56.07 42.33
CA VAL A 585 5.04 -56.93 42.55
C VAL A 585 4.61 -58.12 43.38
N ASP A 586 4.82 -59.32 42.84
CA ASP A 586 4.55 -60.56 43.54
C ASP A 586 5.73 -60.86 44.46
N LEU A 587 5.50 -60.70 45.76
CA LEU A 587 6.46 -61.03 46.81
C LEU A 587 5.81 -62.03 47.75
N THR A 588 6.44 -63.19 47.88
CA THR A 588 6.08 -64.20 48.91
C THR A 588 6.97 -64.02 50.12
N ASP A 589 6.48 -64.39 51.31
CA ASP A 589 7.25 -64.28 52.56
C ASP A 589 8.61 -65.02 52.49
N ARG A 590 8.64 -66.17 51.81
CA ARG A 590 9.89 -66.91 51.52
C ARG A 590 10.88 -66.15 50.64
N GLN A 591 10.40 -65.37 49.68
CA GLN A 591 11.26 -64.54 48.83
C GLN A 591 11.76 -63.31 49.58
N ILE A 592 10.93 -62.72 50.46
CA ILE A 592 11.33 -61.63 51.33
C ILE A 592 12.46 -62.12 52.24
N GLU A 593 12.31 -63.25 52.92
CA GLU A 593 13.36 -63.86 53.76
C GLU A 593 14.63 -64.20 52.98
N ALA A 594 14.53 -64.83 51.79
CA ALA A 594 15.70 -65.18 50.99
C ALA A 594 16.46 -63.97 50.44
N LEU A 595 15.77 -62.86 50.17
CA LEU A 595 16.35 -61.63 49.61
C LEU A 595 16.78 -60.62 50.69
N THR A 596 16.27 -60.74 51.91
CA THR A 596 16.70 -59.96 53.09
C THR A 596 17.71 -60.71 53.98
N ALA A 597 17.89 -62.02 53.80
CA ALA A 597 18.90 -62.80 54.50
C ALA A 597 20.32 -62.22 54.26
N PRO A 598 21.12 -62.00 55.31
CA PRO A 598 22.44 -61.43 55.17
C PRO A 598 23.33 -62.39 54.36
N LYS A 599 23.76 -61.96 53.18
CA LYS A 599 24.85 -62.65 52.46
C LYS A 599 26.12 -62.58 53.31
N GLN A 600 26.45 -63.66 54.02
CA GLN A 600 27.82 -63.93 54.44
C GLN A 600 28.69 -64.03 53.18
N CYS A 601 29.32 -62.93 52.81
CA CYS A 601 30.38 -62.92 51.82
C CYS A 601 31.68 -62.58 52.55
N MET A 602 32.48 -63.61 52.83
CA MET A 602 33.90 -63.47 53.17
C MET A 602 34.57 -62.58 52.13
N ARG A 603 35.07 -61.41 52.54
CA ARG A 603 36.04 -60.63 51.78
C ARG A 603 37.42 -60.86 52.40
N ARG A 604 38.21 -61.74 51.78
CA ARG A 604 39.66 -61.80 51.99
C ARG A 604 40.28 -60.49 51.50
N SER A 605 40.96 -59.82 52.42
CA SER A 605 41.91 -58.74 52.17
C SER A 605 43.01 -59.19 51.20
N ARG A 606 43.27 -58.38 50.16
CA ARG A 606 44.50 -58.45 49.37
C ARG A 606 45.23 -57.12 49.56
N LYS A 607 46.34 -57.19 50.30
CA LYS A 607 47.38 -56.16 50.40
C LYS A 607 48.06 -55.96 49.03
N THR A 608 48.29 -54.69 48.71
CA THR A 608 49.44 -54.06 48.02
C THR A 608 50.48 -54.95 47.31
N ALA A 609 50.73 -54.67 46.02
CA ALA A 609 52.05 -54.36 45.45
C ALA A 609 51.89 -53.89 43.98
N SER A 610 52.52 -52.73 43.69
CA SER A 610 52.89 -52.13 42.39
C SER A 610 51.80 -51.75 41.38
#